data_AF-A0A946MFV8-F1
#
_entry.id   AF-A0A946MFV8-F1
#
_cell.length_a   1.000
_cell.length_b   1.000
_cell.length_c   1.000
_cell.angle_alpha   90.00
_cell.angle_beta   90.00
_cell.angle_gamma   90.00
#
_symmetry.space_group_name_H-M   'P 1'
#
loop_
_entity.id
_entity.type
_entity.pdbx_description
1 polymer ?
#
loop_
_entity_poly.entity_id
_entity_poly.type
_entity_poly.pdbx_seq_one_letter_code
_entity_poly.pdbx_strand_id
1 'polypeptide(L)'
;MAADTYDYCPCGSGNKIKFCCGKDISKEIENLTSAMQGEQYIASIKSIEQLLDEHGPLPCLYALRGIAFITTGQFEAARENIDQFLKIAPENATAWAGRALTSEDEPHKVMEYAQKCLEYATDEMIPQLVVPALQGLVDKLFSVGNAFAGFSHLTLVAAIARNSQQATMKMLQFMQNPD
;
A
#
# COMPACT_ATOMS: atom_id res chain seq x y z
N MET A 1 10.01 5.57 20.40
CA MET A 1 8.91 5.81 21.36
C MET A 1 7.93 4.69 21.11
N ALA A 2 7.43 4.06 22.19
CA ALA A 2 6.57 2.89 22.07
C ALA A 2 5.40 3.17 21.11
N ALA A 3 5.11 2.29 20.14
CA ALA A 3 3.91 2.42 19.33
C ALA A 3 2.73 2.23 20.28
N ASP A 4 2.01 3.31 20.53
CA ASP A 4 0.87 3.27 21.41
C ASP A 4 -0.26 2.56 20.66
N THR A 5 -1.08 1.81 21.38
CA THR A 5 -2.34 1.24 20.87
C THR A 5 -3.27 2.27 20.23
N TYR A 6 -3.03 3.56 20.48
CA TYR A 6 -3.71 4.71 19.89
C TYR A 6 -3.10 5.25 18.60
N ASP A 7 -1.95 4.75 18.18
CA ASP A 7 -1.35 5.06 16.89
C ASP A 7 -2.16 4.44 15.75
N TYR A 8 -2.05 5.03 14.57
CA TYR A 8 -2.69 4.50 13.37
C TYR A 8 -2.07 3.17 12.97
N CYS A 9 -2.91 2.23 12.56
CA CYS A 9 -2.48 0.92 12.14
C CYS A 9 -1.66 1.03 10.85
N PRO A 10 -0.47 0.41 10.77
CA PRO A 10 0.40 0.50 9.58
C PRO A 10 -0.17 -0.20 8.35
N CYS A 11 -1.28 -0.94 8.48
CA CYS A 11 -1.96 -1.51 7.32
C CYS A 11 -2.64 -0.47 6.42
N GLY A 12 -2.69 0.81 6.82
CA GLY A 12 -3.30 1.87 6.02
C GLY A 12 -4.82 1.83 6.00
N SER A 13 -5.46 1.26 7.02
CA SER A 13 -6.93 1.23 7.15
C SER A 13 -7.55 2.52 7.71
N GLY A 14 -6.74 3.52 8.09
CA GLY A 14 -7.18 4.72 8.81
C GLY A 14 -7.59 4.47 10.26
N ASN A 15 -7.68 3.22 10.70
CA ASN A 15 -8.06 2.86 12.07
C ASN A 15 -6.86 2.80 13.01
N LYS A 16 -7.08 3.07 14.30
CA LYS A 16 -6.07 2.88 15.34
C LYS A 16 -5.77 1.38 15.53
N ILE A 17 -4.56 1.05 15.96
CA ILE A 17 -4.10 -0.35 16.12
C ILE A 17 -5.11 -1.18 16.93
N LYS A 18 -5.57 -0.67 18.08
CA LYS A 18 -6.54 -1.37 18.94
C LYS A 18 -7.88 -1.69 18.29
N PHE A 19 -8.29 -0.93 17.26
CA PHE A 19 -9.54 -1.11 16.54
C PHE A 19 -9.37 -1.84 15.20
N CYS A 20 -8.13 -2.20 14.83
CA CYS A 20 -7.83 -2.86 13.57
C CYS A 20 -7.16 -4.22 13.80
N CYS A 21 -5.87 -4.24 14.17
CA CYS A 21 -5.13 -5.49 14.40
C CYS A 21 -5.20 -5.97 15.86
N GLY A 22 -5.73 -5.14 16.76
CA GLY A 22 -5.84 -5.46 18.17
C GLY A 22 -4.68 -4.90 18.99
N LYS A 23 -4.95 -4.70 20.28
CA LYS A 23 -3.99 -4.14 21.24
C LYS A 23 -2.82 -5.08 21.55
N ASP A 24 -3.04 -6.39 21.44
CA ASP A 24 -2.10 -7.40 21.92
C ASP A 24 -0.88 -7.56 20.99
N ILE A 25 -0.94 -7.01 19.77
CA ILE A 25 0.14 -7.06 18.77
C ILE A 25 0.85 -5.71 18.57
N SER A 26 0.51 -4.68 19.34
CA SER A 26 1.03 -3.32 19.11
C SER A 26 2.55 -3.24 19.28
N LYS A 27 3.10 -4.02 20.22
CA LYS A 27 4.54 -4.05 20.50
C LYS A 27 5.31 -4.74 19.38
N GLU A 28 4.77 -5.82 18.85
CA GLU A 28 5.31 -6.59 17.74
C GLU A 28 5.33 -5.73 16.47
N ILE A 29 4.25 -4.98 16.22
CA ILE A 29 4.18 -4.00 15.13
C ILE A 29 5.30 -2.95 15.25
N GLU A 30 5.53 -2.40 16.44
CA GLU A 30 6.62 -1.43 16.65
C GLU A 30 7.99 -2.02 16.34
N ASN A 31 8.25 -3.22 16.88
CA ASN A 31 9.51 -3.93 16.68
C ASN A 31 9.76 -4.20 15.20
N LEU A 32 8.73 -4.68 14.49
CA LEU A 32 8.79 -4.91 13.05
C LEU A 32 9.03 -3.62 12.28
N THR A 33 8.29 -2.56 12.60
CA THR A 33 8.45 -1.25 11.93
C THR A 33 9.86 -0.70 12.14
N SER A 34 10.39 -0.80 13.35
CA SER A 34 11.76 -0.40 13.68
C SER A 34 12.80 -1.26 12.97
N ALA A 35 12.59 -2.57 12.91
CA ALA A 35 13.48 -3.51 12.21
C ALA A 35 13.51 -3.23 10.70
N MET A 36 12.35 -2.94 10.10
CA MET A 36 12.24 -2.56 8.69
C MET A 36 12.92 -1.22 8.39
N GLN A 37 12.82 -0.24 9.30
CA GLN A 37 13.58 1.02 9.19
C GLN A 37 15.09 0.79 9.28
N GLY A 38 15.52 -0.22 10.05
CA GLY A 38 16.90 -0.71 10.09
C GLY A 38 17.28 -1.63 8.94
N GLU A 39 16.49 -1.69 7.87
CA GLU A 39 16.69 -2.52 6.67
C GLU A 39 16.73 -4.03 6.91
N GLN A 40 16.23 -4.50 8.06
CA GLN A 40 16.22 -5.92 8.44
C GLN A 40 15.01 -6.65 7.84
N TYR A 41 14.79 -6.51 6.53
CA TYR A 41 13.58 -7.00 5.86
C TYR A 41 13.45 -8.53 5.90
N ILE A 42 14.53 -9.27 5.66
CA ILE A 42 14.50 -10.75 5.63
C ILE A 42 14.17 -11.31 7.02
N ALA A 43 14.79 -10.77 8.07
CA ALA A 43 14.48 -11.16 9.44
C ALA A 43 13.04 -10.79 9.81
N SER A 44 12.58 -9.61 9.39
CA SER A 44 11.20 -9.16 9.61
C SER A 44 10.19 -10.09 8.95
N ILE A 45 10.43 -10.55 7.71
CA ILE A 45 9.55 -11.51 7.02
C ILE A 45 9.37 -12.77 7.87
N LYS A 46 10.46 -13.35 8.37
CA LYS A 46 10.41 -14.54 9.21
C LYS A 46 9.64 -14.31 10.52
N SER A 47 9.87 -13.18 11.18
CA SER A 47 9.12 -12.81 12.38
C SER A 47 7.63 -12.61 12.09
N ILE A 48 7.28 -12.03 10.94
CA ILE A 48 5.88 -11.85 10.53
C ILE A 48 5.20 -13.19 10.27
N GLU A 49 5.88 -14.15 9.66
CA GLU A 49 5.34 -15.51 9.46
C GLU A 49 4.99 -16.18 10.79
N GLN A 50 5.87 -16.07 11.79
CA GLN A 50 5.59 -16.59 13.13
C GLN A 50 4.38 -15.90 13.77
N LEU A 51 4.27 -14.58 13.64
CA LEU A 51 3.12 -13.83 14.17
C LEU A 51 1.81 -14.17 13.44
N LEU A 52 1.86 -14.47 12.15
CA LEU A 52 0.70 -14.94 11.39
C LEU A 52 0.25 -16.33 11.86
N ASP A 53 1.17 -17.20 12.25
CA ASP A 53 0.85 -18.51 12.83
C ASP A 53 0.24 -18.38 14.24
N GLU A 54 0.74 -17.43 15.04
CA GLU A 54 0.31 -17.22 16.43
C GLU A 54 -1.01 -16.44 16.56
N HIS A 55 -1.15 -15.34 15.81
CA HIS A 55 -2.28 -14.42 15.93
C HIS A 55 -3.30 -14.56 14.79
N GLY A 56 -2.98 -15.34 13.77
CA GLY A 56 -3.81 -15.49 12.59
C GLY A 56 -3.67 -14.33 11.60
N PRO A 57 -4.55 -14.29 10.57
CA PRO A 57 -4.41 -13.38 9.45
C PRO A 57 -4.79 -11.94 9.83
N LEU A 58 -3.78 -11.12 10.14
CA LEU A 58 -3.95 -9.71 10.51
C LEU A 58 -3.53 -8.75 9.38
N PRO A 59 -4.36 -7.73 9.05
CA PRO A 59 -4.06 -6.75 7.98
C PRO A 59 -2.68 -6.09 8.06
N CYS A 60 -2.23 -5.70 9.26
CA CYS A 60 -0.92 -5.08 9.48
C CYS A 60 0.23 -6.01 9.17
N LEU A 61 0.11 -7.29 9.48
CA LEU A 61 1.15 -8.29 9.19
C LEU A 61 1.29 -8.48 7.68
N TYR A 62 0.18 -8.62 6.96
CA TYR A 62 0.23 -8.68 5.50
C TYR A 62 0.77 -7.40 4.86
N ALA A 63 0.43 -6.23 5.39
CA ALA A 63 0.96 -4.96 4.89
C ALA A 63 2.48 -4.87 5.06
N LEU A 64 2.99 -5.13 6.27
CA LEU A 64 4.43 -5.08 6.56
C LEU A 64 5.19 -6.15 5.77
N ARG A 65 4.65 -7.37 5.66
CA ARG A 65 5.28 -8.45 4.89
C ARG A 65 5.32 -8.13 3.40
N GLY A 66 4.24 -7.56 2.87
CA GLY A 66 4.16 -7.12 1.47
C GLY A 66 5.21 -6.06 1.14
N ILE A 67 5.35 -5.05 1.99
CA ILE A 67 6.40 -4.04 1.86
C ILE A 67 7.78 -4.69 1.89
N ALA A 68 8.05 -5.60 2.83
CA ALA A 68 9.34 -6.28 2.92
C ALA A 68 9.64 -7.14 1.67
N PHE A 69 8.65 -7.84 1.12
CA PHE A 69 8.82 -8.59 -0.13
C PHE A 69 9.13 -7.67 -1.32
N ILE A 70 8.39 -6.56 -1.46
CA ILE A 70 8.61 -5.57 -2.52
C ILE A 70 10.02 -4.98 -2.41
N THR A 71 10.43 -4.54 -1.22
CA THR A 71 11.75 -3.94 -1.00
C THR A 71 12.90 -4.93 -1.24
N THR A 72 12.68 -6.22 -1.01
CA THR A 72 13.68 -7.27 -1.27
C THR A 72 13.59 -7.86 -2.68
N GLY A 73 12.73 -7.32 -3.54
CA GLY A 73 12.57 -7.76 -4.94
C GLY A 73 11.84 -9.09 -5.12
N GLN A 74 11.21 -9.63 -4.07
CA GLN A 74 10.47 -10.88 -4.09
C GLN A 74 9.04 -10.66 -4.60
N PHE A 75 8.90 -10.25 -5.86
CA PHE A 75 7.62 -9.81 -6.42
C PHE A 75 6.56 -10.92 -6.48
N GLU A 76 6.92 -12.17 -6.74
CA GLU A 76 5.96 -13.30 -6.70
C GLU A 76 5.35 -13.49 -5.30
N ALA A 77 6.21 -13.57 -4.28
CA ALA A 77 5.77 -13.68 -2.89
C ALA A 77 4.95 -12.46 -2.46
N ALA A 78 5.30 -11.27 -2.95
CA ALA A 78 4.52 -10.05 -2.72
C ALA A 78 3.10 -10.19 -3.31
N ARG A 79 2.96 -10.66 -4.56
CA ARG A 79 1.65 -10.87 -5.22
C ARG A 79 0.78 -11.85 -4.44
N GLU A 80 1.33 -13.00 -4.06
CA GLU A 80 0.61 -13.99 -3.24
C GLU A 80 0.18 -13.42 -1.89
N ASN A 81 1.07 -12.66 -1.24
CA ASN A 81 0.78 -11.98 0.01
C ASN A 81 -0.35 -10.95 -0.13
N ILE A 82 -0.33 -10.17 -1.21
CA ILE A 82 -1.38 -9.18 -1.51
C ILE A 82 -2.72 -9.86 -1.76
N ASP A 83 -2.73 -11.02 -2.43
CA ASP A 83 -3.97 -11.78 -2.65
C ASP A 83 -4.57 -12.29 -1.35
N GLN A 84 -3.75 -12.70 -0.38
CA GLN A 84 -4.25 -13.02 0.96
C GLN A 84 -4.71 -11.78 1.71
N PHE A 85 -4.01 -10.66 1.57
CA PHE A 85 -4.37 -9.40 2.18
C PHE A 85 -5.76 -8.92 1.69
N LEU A 86 -5.99 -8.93 0.38
CA LEU A 86 -7.27 -8.52 -0.21
C LEU A 86 -8.43 -9.45 0.16
N LYS A 87 -8.18 -10.72 0.49
CA LYS A 87 -9.24 -11.62 1.00
C LYS A 87 -9.77 -11.20 2.37
N ILE A 88 -8.88 -10.71 3.24
CA ILE A 88 -9.27 -10.30 4.60
C ILE A 88 -9.67 -8.83 4.70
N ALA A 89 -9.14 -7.99 3.82
CA ALA A 89 -9.38 -6.55 3.80
C ALA A 89 -9.54 -6.08 2.35
N PRO A 90 -10.69 -6.39 1.71
CA PRO A 90 -10.93 -6.11 0.29
C PRO A 90 -10.97 -4.61 -0.03
N GLU A 91 -11.25 -3.78 0.97
CA GLU A 91 -11.34 -2.31 0.87
C GLU A 91 -10.09 -1.62 1.45
N ASN A 92 -8.95 -2.30 1.47
CA ASN A 92 -7.72 -1.72 2.00
C ASN A 92 -6.88 -1.05 0.90
N ALA A 93 -6.65 0.26 1.04
CA ALA A 93 -5.87 1.06 0.10
C ALA A 93 -4.43 0.56 -0.10
N THR A 94 -3.75 0.16 0.98
CA THR A 94 -2.37 -0.38 0.92
C THR A 94 -2.29 -1.68 0.15
N ALA A 95 -3.27 -2.57 0.31
CA ALA A 95 -3.35 -3.82 -0.42
C ALA A 95 -3.50 -3.56 -1.94
N TRP A 96 -4.37 -2.63 -2.32
CA TRP A 96 -4.53 -2.23 -3.73
C TRP A 96 -3.31 -1.51 -4.30
N ALA A 97 -2.62 -0.67 -3.50
CA ALA A 97 -1.35 -0.07 -3.89
C ALA A 97 -0.29 -1.15 -4.20
N GLY A 98 -0.17 -2.14 -3.31
CA GLY A 98 0.70 -3.30 -3.53
C GLY A 98 0.31 -4.07 -4.79
N ARG A 99 -0.99 -4.31 -5.00
CA ARG A 99 -1.49 -5.02 -6.20
C ARG A 99 -1.13 -4.28 -7.47
N ALA A 100 -1.32 -2.96 -7.51
CA ALA A 100 -0.95 -2.14 -8.66
C ALA A 100 0.57 -2.19 -8.93
N LEU A 101 1.39 -2.06 -7.88
CA LEU A 101 2.85 -2.05 -8.00
C LEU A 101 3.43 -3.39 -8.46
N THR A 102 2.88 -4.50 -7.98
CA THR A 102 3.44 -5.84 -8.21
C THR A 102 2.79 -6.58 -9.36
N SER A 103 1.70 -6.06 -9.94
CA SER A 103 0.98 -6.73 -11.02
C SER A 103 1.77 -6.70 -12.33
N GLU A 104 1.71 -7.80 -13.07
CA GLU A 104 2.20 -7.94 -14.45
C GLU A 104 1.06 -7.83 -15.48
N ASP A 105 -0.16 -7.51 -15.04
CA ASP A 105 -1.30 -7.29 -15.92
C ASP A 105 -1.07 -6.09 -16.87
N GLU A 106 -1.93 -6.02 -17.90
CA GLU A 106 -2.02 -4.90 -18.84
C GLU A 106 -2.24 -3.55 -18.13
N PRO A 107 -1.73 -2.43 -18.69
CA PRO A 107 -1.77 -1.12 -18.03
C PRO A 107 -3.17 -0.66 -17.60
N HIS A 108 -4.21 -0.98 -18.38
CA HIS A 108 -5.60 -0.67 -18.02
C HIS A 108 -6.03 -1.32 -16.70
N LYS A 109 -5.66 -2.59 -16.50
CA LYS A 109 -6.02 -3.33 -15.29
C LYS A 109 -5.21 -2.87 -14.09
N VAL A 110 -3.94 -2.50 -14.32
CA VAL A 110 -3.11 -1.86 -13.29
C VAL A 110 -3.67 -0.50 -12.88
N MET A 111 -4.21 0.26 -13.85
CA MET A 111 -4.89 1.54 -13.59
C MET A 111 -6.12 1.36 -12.70
N GLU A 112 -6.94 0.32 -12.94
CA GLU A 112 -8.07 -0.01 -12.06
C GLU A 112 -7.62 -0.30 -10.62
N TYR A 113 -6.51 -1.03 -10.43
CA TYR A 113 -5.98 -1.28 -9.09
C TYR A 113 -5.49 0.00 -8.41
N ALA A 114 -4.81 0.87 -9.16
CA ALA A 114 -4.37 2.17 -8.66
C ALA A 114 -5.55 3.09 -8.30
N GLN A 115 -6.64 3.03 -9.07
CA GLN A 115 -7.88 3.73 -8.76
C GLN A 115 -8.49 3.23 -7.45
N LYS A 116 -8.62 1.92 -7.26
CA LYS A 116 -9.13 1.34 -6.00
C LYS A 116 -8.28 1.77 -4.79
N CYS A 117 -6.96 1.82 -4.95
CA CYS A 117 -6.07 2.34 -3.91
C CYS A 117 -6.47 3.76 -3.49
N LEU A 118 -6.76 4.64 -4.44
CA LEU A 118 -7.12 6.03 -4.18
C LEU A 118 -8.54 6.16 -3.62
N GLU A 119 -9.48 5.34 -4.09
CA GLU A 119 -10.86 5.32 -3.59
C GLU A 119 -10.94 4.92 -2.11
N TYR A 120 -10.12 3.94 -1.70
CA TYR A 120 -10.07 3.47 -0.32
C TYR A 120 -9.08 4.23 0.56
N ALA A 121 -8.29 5.14 0.01
CA ALA A 121 -7.36 5.95 0.79
C ALA A 121 -8.15 6.94 1.66
N THR A 122 -7.67 7.19 2.88
CA THR A 122 -8.25 8.21 3.77
C THR A 122 -7.31 9.41 3.88
N ASP A 123 -7.87 10.57 4.21
CA ASP A 123 -7.09 11.82 4.39
C ASP A 123 -6.02 11.67 5.48
N GLU A 124 -6.27 10.84 6.50
CA GLU A 124 -5.36 10.59 7.60
C GLU A 124 -4.21 9.66 7.23
N MET A 125 -4.36 8.85 6.18
CA MET A 125 -3.40 7.80 5.86
C MET A 125 -3.28 7.54 4.35
N ILE A 126 -2.28 8.16 3.75
CA ILE A 126 -1.87 7.88 2.38
C ILE A 126 -1.02 6.59 2.37
N PRO A 127 -1.35 5.57 1.58
CA PRO A 127 -0.58 4.34 1.52
C PRO A 127 0.87 4.61 1.10
N GLN A 128 1.84 4.05 1.81
CA GLN A 128 3.27 4.25 1.52
C GLN A 128 3.63 3.85 0.08
N LEU A 129 2.95 2.83 -0.44
CA LEU A 129 3.18 2.29 -1.77
C LEU A 129 2.44 3.04 -2.89
N VAL A 130 1.63 4.06 -2.59
CA VAL A 130 0.81 4.74 -3.63
C VAL A 130 1.66 5.41 -4.69
N VAL A 131 2.73 6.10 -4.30
CA VAL A 131 3.62 6.79 -5.26
C VAL A 131 4.39 5.78 -6.11
N PRO A 132 5.07 4.78 -5.53
CA PRO A 132 5.69 3.71 -6.34
C PRO A 132 4.70 3.00 -7.27
N ALA A 133 3.49 2.70 -6.79
CA ALA A 133 2.45 2.05 -7.60
C ALA A 133 2.03 2.90 -8.81
N LEU A 134 1.80 4.19 -8.60
CA LEU A 134 1.46 5.12 -9.67
C LEU A 134 2.63 5.33 -10.63
N GLN A 135 3.87 5.36 -10.15
CA GLN A 135 5.06 5.43 -11.01
C GLN A 135 5.19 4.18 -11.88
N GLY A 136 5.01 2.98 -11.31
CA GLY A 136 5.00 1.74 -12.08
C GLY A 136 3.90 1.71 -13.15
N LEU A 137 2.71 2.26 -12.85
CA LEU A 137 1.65 2.45 -13.84
C LEU A 137 2.07 3.43 -14.95
N VAL A 138 2.69 4.56 -14.61
CA VAL A 138 3.19 5.54 -15.59
C VAL A 138 4.20 4.90 -16.52
N ASP A 139 5.16 4.14 -15.99
CA ASP A 139 6.16 3.43 -16.78
C ASP A 139 5.52 2.43 -17.74
N LYS A 140 4.52 1.68 -17.28
CA LYS A 140 3.73 0.76 -18.11
C LYS A 140 2.92 1.47 -19.19
N LEU A 141 2.33 2.63 -18.90
CA LEU A 141 1.58 3.40 -19.89
C LEU A 141 2.49 3.94 -20.99
N PHE A 142 3.68 4.43 -20.63
CA PHE A 142 4.65 4.86 -21.62
C PHE A 142 5.20 3.71 -22.45
N SER A 143 5.42 2.52 -21.87
CA SER A 143 5.92 1.37 -22.62
C SER A 143 4.96 0.89 -23.72
N VAL A 144 3.66 1.07 -23.54
CA VAL A 144 2.63 0.77 -24.56
C VAL A 144 2.27 1.98 -25.44
N GLY A 145 2.97 3.10 -25.30
CA GLY A 145 2.76 4.32 -26.10
C GLY A 145 1.56 5.18 -25.69
N ASN A 146 0.93 4.92 -24.54
CA ASN A 146 -0.16 5.74 -24.01
C ASN A 146 0.37 6.96 -23.26
N ALA A 147 0.98 7.88 -24.02
CA ALA A 147 1.63 9.06 -23.46
C ALA A 147 0.65 10.00 -22.72
N PHE A 148 -0.58 10.14 -23.21
CA PHE A 148 -1.59 11.01 -22.59
C PHE A 148 -1.92 10.56 -21.17
N ALA A 149 -2.30 9.29 -20.98
CA ALA A 149 -2.57 8.75 -19.65
C ALA A 149 -1.31 8.77 -18.77
N GLY A 150 -0.15 8.42 -19.33
CA GLY A 150 1.13 8.47 -18.61
C GLY A 150 1.42 9.85 -18.01
N PHE A 151 1.26 10.93 -18.78
CA PHE A 151 1.48 12.30 -18.27
C PHE A 151 0.40 12.76 -17.27
N SER A 152 -0.86 12.36 -17.46
CA SER A 152 -1.93 12.62 -16.50
C SER A 152 -1.62 12.01 -15.12
N HIS A 153 -1.23 10.73 -15.09
CA HIS A 153 -0.84 10.06 -13.84
C HIS A 153 0.49 10.58 -13.27
N LEU A 154 1.44 11.00 -14.10
CA LEU A 154 2.67 11.65 -13.62
C LEU A 154 2.38 12.97 -12.91
N THR A 155 1.40 13.73 -13.41
CA THR A 155 0.94 14.96 -12.76
C THR A 155 0.33 14.66 -11.40
N LEU A 156 -0.42 13.55 -11.27
CA LEU A 156 -0.98 13.09 -10.00
C LEU A 156 0.11 12.70 -9.01
N VAL A 157 1.12 11.94 -9.45
CA VAL A 157 2.29 11.62 -8.63
C VAL A 157 2.97 12.90 -8.12
N ALA A 158 3.17 13.89 -9.00
CA ALA A 158 3.79 15.15 -8.63
C ALA A 158 2.93 15.99 -7.66
N ALA A 159 1.61 15.84 -7.69
CA ALA A 159 0.68 16.48 -6.75
C ALA A 159 0.76 15.83 -5.35
N ILE A 160 0.75 14.49 -5.30
CA ILE A 160 0.88 13.72 -4.06
C ILE A 160 2.24 13.99 -3.40
N ALA A 161 3.33 13.94 -4.17
CA ALA A 161 4.69 14.17 -3.66
C ALA A 161 4.90 15.59 -3.08
N ARG A 162 4.12 16.59 -3.53
CA ARG A 162 4.17 17.97 -3.03
C ARG A 162 3.33 18.18 -1.76
N ASN A 163 2.71 17.13 -1.22
CA ASN A 163 1.78 17.18 -0.08
C ASN A 163 0.66 18.22 -0.26
N SER A 164 0.29 18.54 -1.50
CA SER A 164 -0.73 19.55 -1.77
C SER A 164 -2.10 18.89 -1.78
N GLN A 165 -2.72 18.79 -0.61
CA GLN A 165 -4.08 18.27 -0.40
C GLN A 165 -5.09 18.84 -1.43
N GLN A 166 -4.91 20.11 -1.81
CA GLN A 166 -5.71 20.80 -2.82
C GLN A 166 -5.55 20.28 -4.26
N ALA A 167 -4.34 19.88 -4.68
CA ALA A 167 -4.12 19.39 -6.05
C ALA A 167 -4.55 17.92 -6.19
N THR A 168 -4.33 17.11 -5.15
CA THR A 168 -4.80 15.72 -5.09
C THR A 168 -6.32 15.66 -5.14
N MET A 169 -7.03 16.49 -4.35
CA MET A 169 -8.49 16.55 -4.35
C MET A 169 -9.09 17.05 -5.67
N LYS A 170 -8.47 18.04 -6.33
CA LYS A 170 -8.92 18.49 -7.66
C LYS A 170 -8.76 17.38 -8.72
N MET A 171 -7.68 16.60 -8.67
CA MET A 171 -7.47 15.51 -9.64
C MET A 171 -8.40 14.32 -9.38
N LEU A 172 -8.68 13.95 -8.12
CA LEU A 172 -9.68 12.93 -7.79
C LEU A 172 -11.07 13.31 -8.33
N GLN A 173 -11.46 14.59 -8.22
CA GLN A 173 -12.71 15.09 -8.80
C GLN A 173 -12.74 15.00 -10.33
N PHE A 174 -11.62 15.22 -11.00
CA PHE A 174 -11.51 15.05 -12.46
C PHE A 174 -11.53 13.58 -12.90
N MET A 175 -11.01 12.65 -12.09
CA MET A 175 -11.04 11.22 -12.44
C MET A 175 -12.39 10.55 -12.11
N GLN A 176 -13.18 11.11 -11.20
CA GLN A 176 -14.53 10.63 -10.85
C GLN A 176 -15.64 11.13 -11.78
N ASN A 177 -15.36 12.15 -12.61
CA ASN A 177 -16.29 12.64 -13.64
C ASN A 177 -15.66 12.44 -15.03
N PRO A 178 -15.93 11.30 -15.69
CA PRO A 178 -15.55 11.10 -17.07
C PRO A 178 -16.63 11.76 -17.95
N ASP A 179 -16.50 13.06 -18.17
CA ASP A 179 -17.12 13.68 -19.36
C ASP A 179 -16.25 13.38 -20.59
#